data_AF-A0A7W1P469-F1
#
_entry.id   AF-A0A7W1P469-F1
#
_cell.length_a   1.000
_cell.length_b   1.000
_cell.length_c   1.000
_cell.angle_alpha   90.00
_cell.angle_beta   90.00
_cell.angle_gamma   90.00
#
_symmetry.space_group_name_H-M   'P 1'
#
loop_
_entity.id
_entity.type
_entity.pdbx_description
1 polymer ?
#
loop_
_entity_poly.entity_id
_entity_poly.type
_entity_poly.pdbx_seq_one_letter_code
_entity_poly.pdbx_strand_id
1 'polypeptide(L)' 'TMRAPTRVVRSPARLKPLGLHPVTVREIDGPRLKIGPIEAFDGIPVVDIKSASTRADG' A
#
# COMPACT_ATOMS: atom_id res chain seq x y z
N THR A 1 2.21 -33.67 5.19
CA THR A 1 2.94 -32.39 5.28
C THR A 1 1.94 -31.25 5.32
N MET A 2 1.84 -30.56 6.45
CA MET A 2 0.80 -29.58 6.72
C MET A 2 1.07 -28.31 5.91
N ARG A 3 0.27 -28.05 4.87
CA ARG A 3 0.36 -26.82 4.07
C ARG A 3 -0.32 -25.70 4.85
N ALA A 4 0.45 -24.75 5.36
CA ALA A 4 -0.10 -23.59 6.06
C ALA A 4 -1.10 -22.84 5.14
N PRO A 5 -2.26 -22.37 5.64
CA PRO A 5 -3.17 -21.56 4.85
C PRO A 5 -2.45 -20.27 4.42
N THR A 6 -2.62 -19.88 3.15
CA THR A 6 -1.93 -18.79 2.41
C THR A 6 -2.07 -17.38 3.03
N ARG A 7 -2.58 -17.23 4.26
CA ARG A 7 -2.74 -15.94 4.92
C ARG A 7 -1.97 -15.90 6.24
N VAL A 8 -0.68 -15.54 6.19
CA VAL A 8 0.03 -15.03 7.40
C VAL A 8 1.09 -13.93 7.12
N VAL A 9 1.47 -13.60 5.86
CA VAL A 9 2.47 -12.52 5.60
C VAL A 9 2.07 -11.67 4.38
N ARG A 10 2.26 -10.34 4.44
CA ARG A 10 2.19 -9.43 3.29
C ARG A 10 3.35 -9.74 2.34
N SER A 11 3.15 -10.68 1.43
CA SER A 11 4.18 -11.10 0.45
C SER A 11 3.81 -10.60 -0.94
N PRO A 12 4.76 -10.05 -1.72
CA PRO A 12 4.56 -9.70 -3.12
C PRO A 12 4.15 -10.90 -3.99
N ALA A 13 4.51 -12.13 -3.62
CA ALA A 13 4.21 -13.37 -4.34
C ALA A 13 2.76 -13.87 -4.11
N ARG A 14 1.77 -13.00 -4.21
CA ARG A 14 0.34 -13.35 -4.24
C ARG A 14 -0.15 -13.30 -5.68
N LEU A 15 -1.14 -14.15 -6.01
CA LEU A 15 -1.85 -14.10 -7.30
C LEU A 15 -2.47 -12.72 -7.61
N LYS A 16 -2.68 -11.89 -6.58
CA LYS A 16 -3.07 -10.47 -6.68
C LYS A 16 -2.01 -9.61 -5.98
N PRO A 17 -1.04 -9.04 -6.69
CA PRO A 17 0.10 -8.34 -6.10
C PRO A 17 -0.22 -6.88 -5.72
N LEU A 18 -1.40 -6.61 -5.15
CA LEU A 18 -1.79 -5.27 -4.74
C LEU A 18 -1.30 -4.98 -3.32
N GLY A 19 -0.29 -4.11 -3.20
CA GLY A 19 0.18 -3.56 -1.93
C GLY A 19 -0.72 -2.42 -1.42
N LEU A 20 -0.93 -2.36 -0.10
CA LEU A 20 -1.56 -1.18 0.53
C LEU A 20 -0.49 -0.43 1.32
N HIS A 21 -0.28 0.83 0.97
CA HIS A 21 0.76 1.66 1.58
C HIS A 21 0.12 2.93 2.13
N PRO A 22 -0.15 3.00 3.44
CA PRO A 22 -0.52 4.26 4.09
C PRO A 22 0.65 5.24 3.95
N VAL A 23 0.37 6.42 3.43
CA VAL A 23 1.37 7.48 3.24
C VAL A 23 0.86 8.79 3.82
N THR A 24 1.76 9.69 4.18
CA THR A 24 1.41 11.07 4.51
C THR A 24 1.61 11.95 3.29
N VAL A 25 0.60 12.74 2.94
CA VAL A 25 0.73 13.79 1.92
C VAL A 25 1.51 14.96 2.51
N ARG A 26 2.62 15.32 1.88
CA ARG A 26 3.51 16.42 2.30
C ARG A 26 3.30 17.68 1.47
N GLU A 27 2.90 17.52 0.21
CA GLU A 27 2.67 18.61 -0.74
C GLU A 27 1.73 18.13 -1.85
N ILE A 28 0.93 19.06 -2.37
CA ILE A 28 0.04 18.83 -3.52
C ILE A 28 0.45 19.82 -4.61
N ASP A 29 0.89 19.30 -5.75
CA ASP A 29 1.26 20.07 -6.94
C ASP A 29 0.36 19.62 -8.10
N GLY A 30 -0.80 20.26 -8.21
CA GLY A 30 -1.84 19.87 -9.16
C GLY A 30 -2.21 18.38 -9.04
N PRO A 31 -1.98 17.55 -10.07
CA PRO A 31 -2.27 16.11 -10.03
C PRO A 31 -1.17 15.28 -9.35
N ARG A 32 -0.07 15.88 -8.89
CA ARG A 32 1.07 15.20 -8.26
C ARG A 32 1.04 15.37 -6.75
N LEU A 33 1.40 14.29 -6.04
CA LEU A 33 1.51 14.28 -4.58
C LEU A 33 2.94 13.98 -4.18
N LYS A 34 3.51 14.81 -3.30
CA LYS A 34 4.72 14.48 -2.57
C LYS A 34 4.32 13.70 -1.33
N ILE A 35 4.72 12.44 -1.24
CA ILE A 35 4.28 11.52 -0.19
C ILE A 35 5.45 10.87 0.55
N GLY A 36 5.17 10.31 1.72
CA GLY A 36 6.07 9.37 2.38
C GLY A 36 5.58 8.90 3.75
N PRO A 37 6.14 7.80 4.30
CA PRO A 37 7.05 6.87 3.62
C PRO A 37 6.30 5.97 2.61
N ILE A 38 6.99 5.45 1.60
CA ILE A 38 6.42 4.49 0.64
C ILE A 38 7.40 3.36 0.39
N GLU A 39 6.89 2.13 0.33
CA GLU A 39 7.65 0.93 -0.06
C GLU A 39 7.26 0.56 -1.50
N ALA A 40 7.69 1.38 -2.44
CA ALA A 40 7.48 1.17 -3.87
C ALA A 40 8.71 1.63 -4.63
N PHE A 41 9.05 0.93 -5.70
CA PHE A 41 10.05 1.36 -6.67
C PHE A 41 9.43 2.31 -7.70
N ASP A 42 10.28 3.09 -8.37
CA ASP A 42 9.85 3.94 -9.46
C ASP A 42 9.19 3.12 -10.59
N GLY A 43 8.18 3.71 -11.23
CA GLY A 43 7.39 3.05 -12.26
C GLY A 43 6.37 2.02 -11.76
N ILE A 44 6.26 1.76 -10.44
CA ILE A 44 5.16 0.93 -9.92
C ILE A 44 3.84 1.69 -10.13
N PRO A 45 2.85 1.11 -10.84
CA PRO A 45 1.60 1.79 -11.13
C PRO A 45 0.74 1.94 -9.86
N VAL A 46 0.20 3.14 -9.67
CA VAL A 46 -0.84 3.40 -8.67
C VAL A 46 -2.19 3.08 -9.30
N VAL A 47 -2.94 2.18 -8.69
CA VAL A 47 -4.24 1.72 -9.23
C VAL A 47 -5.45 2.36 -8.53
N ASP A 48 -5.29 2.83 -7.29
CA ASP A 48 -6.35 3.46 -6.49
C ASP A 48 -5.73 4.31 -5.37
N ILE A 49 -6.42 5.39 -4.97
CA ILE A 49 -6.06 6.26 -3.85
C ILE A 49 -7.30 6.50 -3.01
N LYS A 50 -7.20 6.23 -1.71
CA LYS A 50 -8.27 6.47 -0.73
C LYS A 50 -7.70 7.18 0.50
N SER A 51 -8.51 8.04 1.10
CA SER A 51 -8.22 8.56 2.43
C SER A 51 -8.11 7.41 3.42
N ALA A 52 -7.05 7.39 4.23
CA ALA A 52 -6.96 6.44 5.33
C ALA A 52 -8.12 6.70 6.31
N SER A 53 -8.86 5.65 6.67
CA SER A 53 -9.92 5.78 7.66
C SER A 53 -9.32 5.77 9.07
N THR A 54 -9.52 6.84 9.85
CA THR A 54 -9.12 6.93 11.27
C THR A 54 -10.05 6.14 12.21
N ARG A 55 -10.49 4.93 11.83
CA ARG A 55 -10.85 3.96 12.88
C ARG A 55 -9.52 3.42 13.38
N ALA A 56 -8.95 4.20 14.30
CA ALA A 56 -7.83 3.82 15.13
C ALA A 56 -8.11 2.42 15.66
N ASP A 57 -7.18 1.50 15.43
CA ASP A 57 -6.42 0.91 16.53
C ASP A 57 -6.91 1.42 17.90
N GLY A 58 -8.03 0.86 18.33
CA GLY A 58 -8.49 0.82 19.71
C GLY A 58 -8.17 -0.55 20.28
#